data_AF-A0A5K1ISJ3-F1
#
_entry.id   AF-A0A5K1ISJ3-F1
#
_cell.length_a   1.000
_cell.length_b   1.000
_cell.length_c   1.000
_cell.angle_alpha   90.00
_cell.angle_beta   90.00
_cell.angle_gamma   90.00
#
_symmetry.space_group_name_H-M   'P 1'
#
loop_
_entity.id
_entity.type
_entity.pdbx_description
1 polymer ?
#
loop_
_entity_poly.entity_id
_entity_poly.type
_entity_poly.pdbx_seq_one_letter_code
_entity_poly.pdbx_strand_id
1 'polypeptide(L)'
;MILTVTMNPSIDTRYQLDKLIIDDVNRVTPEKTAGGKGLNVSRVLLQLGDDVLATGLLGGHMGAYMAELMDADGVKNDFVPIAGETRICLNILHEGNQTELLESGPQIAPAELEAFTAKFAELAAKADVVTLSGSLPRGVDAGYYAELVKIAEEAGAKVLLDTSGASLEAALESDAKPELVKPNLTEINGLLGTSFTTDDVDALREALAADDRFAGIPWVVVSMGAAGSVGFHEGRAFRAKTPAIAAVNATGSGDSTIAGFAHAIAAGADDVTVLKTANTCGKLNAMDPKTGHLVMDRWDEIYNSVVVTEL
;
A
#
# COMPACT_ATOMS: atom_id res chain seq x y z
N MET A 1 2.79 12.95 -12.81
CA MET A 1 2.70 13.03 -11.34
C MET A 1 1.99 11.80 -10.81
N ILE A 2 2.46 11.23 -9.69
CA ILE A 2 1.79 10.15 -8.98
C ILE A 2 1.12 10.70 -7.71
N LEU A 3 -0.18 10.46 -7.55
CA LEU A 3 -0.95 10.86 -6.38
C LEU A 3 -1.12 9.67 -5.43
N THR A 4 -0.68 9.81 -4.17
CA THR A 4 -0.82 8.76 -3.17
C THR A 4 -1.86 9.15 -2.12
N VAL A 5 -2.87 8.30 -1.89
CA VAL A 5 -3.97 8.57 -0.95
C VAL A 5 -3.83 7.74 0.32
N THR A 6 -3.87 8.41 1.47
CA THR A 6 -3.90 7.77 2.79
C THR A 6 -5.10 8.27 3.59
N MET A 7 -6.20 7.49 3.61
CA MET A 7 -7.44 7.90 4.29
C MET A 7 -7.40 7.78 5.81
N ASN A 8 -6.53 6.92 6.35
CA ASN A 8 -6.39 6.69 7.79
C ASN A 8 -4.91 6.70 8.23
N PRO A 9 -4.22 7.85 8.08
CA PRO A 9 -2.81 7.98 8.41
C PRO A 9 -2.59 7.84 9.93
N SER A 10 -1.37 7.50 10.33
CA SER A 10 -1.01 7.31 11.73
C SER A 10 0.35 7.90 12.06
N ILE A 11 0.54 8.37 13.29
CA ILE A 11 1.90 8.56 13.82
C ILE A 11 2.38 7.20 14.30
N ASP A 12 3.25 6.59 13.51
CA ASP A 12 3.83 5.29 13.85
C ASP A 12 4.91 5.52 14.90
N THR A 13 4.65 5.04 16.10
CA THR A 13 5.52 5.18 17.27
C THR A 13 6.14 3.83 17.60
N ARG A 14 7.45 3.72 17.40
CA ARG A 14 8.22 2.53 17.69
C ARG A 14 8.87 2.62 19.07
N TYR A 15 8.75 1.53 19.82
CA TYR A 15 9.50 1.28 21.05
C TYR A 15 10.42 0.08 20.85
N GLN A 16 11.71 0.26 21.10
CA GLN A 16 12.68 -0.83 21.16
C GLN A 16 12.95 -1.17 22.62
N LEU A 17 12.76 -2.44 22.97
CA LEU A 17 13.00 -2.98 24.30
C LEU A 17 13.83 -4.25 24.18
N ASP A 18 14.72 -4.49 25.15
CA ASP A 18 15.35 -5.81 25.30
C ASP A 18 14.31 -6.84 25.73
N LYS A 19 13.39 -6.44 26.61
CA LYS A 19 12.30 -7.26 27.15
C LYS A 19 11.08 -6.41 27.48
N LEU A 20 9.89 -6.90 27.13
CA LEU A 20 8.63 -6.31 27.52
C LEU A 20 8.17 -6.90 28.86
N ILE A 21 8.10 -6.07 29.91
CA ILE A 21 7.63 -6.51 31.23
C ILE A 21 6.13 -6.19 31.37
N ILE A 22 5.31 -7.22 31.42
CA ILE A 22 3.86 -7.08 31.66
C ILE A 22 3.62 -6.76 33.14
N ASP A 23 2.65 -5.88 33.40
CA ASP A 23 2.28 -5.41 34.76
C ASP A 23 3.41 -4.65 35.49
N ASP A 24 4.32 -4.01 34.74
CA ASP A 24 5.40 -3.19 35.30
C ASP A 24 5.73 -1.98 34.39
N VAL A 25 6.58 -1.09 34.90
CA VAL A 25 7.05 0.11 34.19
C VAL A 25 8.14 -0.25 33.18
N ASN A 26 7.87 0.03 31.91
CA ASN A 26 8.84 -0.05 30.84
C ASN A 26 9.26 1.38 30.44
N ARG A 27 10.57 1.68 30.46
CA ARG A 27 11.10 3.01 30.10
C ARG A 27 11.71 2.95 28.70
N VAL A 28 11.25 3.84 27.82
CA VAL A 28 11.58 3.81 26.40
C VAL A 28 11.78 5.23 25.87
N THR A 29 12.53 5.35 24.77
CA THR A 29 12.57 6.55 23.94
C THR A 29 11.80 6.24 22.65
N PRO A 30 10.70 6.97 22.34
CA PRO A 30 9.94 6.74 21.12
C PRO A 30 10.73 7.18 19.89
N GLU A 31 10.69 6.36 18.84
CA GLU A 31 10.94 6.80 17.46
C GLU A 31 9.58 7.03 16.80
N LYS A 32 9.34 8.21 16.23
CA LYS A 32 8.05 8.57 15.61
C LYS A 32 8.24 8.90 14.15
N THR A 33 7.36 8.38 13.30
CA THR A 33 7.40 8.60 11.85
C THR A 33 6.01 8.86 11.29
N ALA A 34 5.96 9.46 10.10
CA ALA A 34 4.71 9.65 9.38
C ALA A 34 4.23 8.31 8.79
N GLY A 35 3.35 7.63 9.49
CA GLY A 35 2.85 6.29 9.20
C GLY A 35 1.60 6.20 8.32
N GLY A 36 1.38 5.00 7.80
CA GLY A 36 0.27 4.69 6.91
C GLY A 36 0.75 4.19 5.55
N LYS A 37 0.01 3.22 5.00
CA LYS A 37 0.39 2.49 3.79
C LYS A 37 0.66 3.43 2.60
N GLY A 38 -0.22 4.40 2.36
CA GLY A 38 -0.02 5.36 1.26
C GLY A 38 1.20 6.26 1.46
N LEU A 39 1.58 6.60 2.70
CA LEU A 39 2.82 7.35 2.98
C LEU A 39 4.08 6.50 2.84
N ASN A 40 4.00 5.20 3.12
CA ASN A 40 5.08 4.27 2.76
C ASN A 40 5.27 4.23 1.24
N VAL A 41 4.18 4.19 0.47
CA VAL A 41 4.22 4.29 -1.00
C VAL A 41 4.89 5.61 -1.42
N SER A 42 4.49 6.75 -0.86
CA SER A 42 5.07 8.06 -1.21
C SER A 42 6.58 8.10 -0.99
N ARG A 43 7.06 7.62 0.17
CA ARG A 43 8.49 7.61 0.50
C ARG A 43 9.31 6.77 -0.48
N VAL A 44 8.77 5.62 -0.89
CA VAL A 44 9.47 4.75 -1.85
C VAL A 44 9.51 5.37 -3.23
N LEU A 45 8.41 5.96 -3.70
CA LEU A 45 8.37 6.67 -4.98
C LEU A 45 9.35 7.86 -5.02
N LEU A 46 9.50 8.60 -3.92
CA LEU A 46 10.51 9.67 -3.82
C LEU A 46 11.94 9.14 -3.98
N GLN A 47 12.25 7.97 -3.43
CA GLN A 47 13.56 7.32 -3.59
C GLN A 47 13.81 6.84 -5.02
N LEU A 48 12.74 6.48 -5.74
CA LEU A 48 12.77 6.14 -7.17
C LEU A 48 12.85 7.38 -8.08
N GLY A 49 12.73 8.58 -7.51
CA GLY A 49 12.85 9.85 -8.24
C GLY A 49 11.56 10.34 -8.88
N ASP A 50 10.40 9.79 -8.51
CA ASP A 50 9.10 10.19 -9.04
C ASP A 50 8.63 11.55 -8.50
N ASP A 51 7.82 12.26 -9.30
CA ASP A 51 7.07 13.42 -8.82
C ASP A 51 5.78 12.98 -8.12
N VAL A 52 5.79 13.07 -6.79
CA VAL A 52 4.77 12.52 -5.90
C VAL A 52 4.07 13.63 -5.12
N LEU A 53 2.74 13.51 -4.99
CA LEU A 53 1.94 14.29 -4.05
C LEU A 53 1.16 13.34 -3.14
N ALA A 54 1.29 13.52 -1.83
CA ALA A 54 0.50 12.79 -0.83
C ALA A 54 -0.77 13.54 -0.44
N THR A 55 -1.91 12.85 -0.35
CA THR A 55 -3.18 13.42 0.10
C THR A 55 -3.95 12.42 0.98
N GLY A 56 -5.05 12.88 1.58
CA GLY A 56 -5.86 12.13 2.54
C GLY A 56 -6.50 13.07 3.56
N LEU A 57 -6.66 12.56 4.79
CA LEU A 57 -7.25 13.30 5.91
C LEU A 57 -6.25 13.46 7.07
N LEU A 58 -6.10 14.67 7.61
CA LEU A 58 -5.31 14.95 8.82
C LEU A 58 -6.10 15.81 9.79
N GLY A 59 -5.98 15.57 11.10
CA GLY A 59 -6.72 16.38 12.05
C GLY A 59 -6.09 16.50 13.43
N GLY A 60 -6.45 17.59 14.09
CA GLY A 60 -5.93 17.95 15.40
C GLY A 60 -4.43 18.26 15.42
N HIS A 61 -3.85 18.19 16.62
CA HIS A 61 -2.44 18.44 16.86
C HIS A 61 -1.56 17.35 16.25
N MET A 62 -2.03 16.10 16.32
CA MET A 62 -1.38 14.94 15.72
C MET A 62 -1.37 15.04 14.19
N GLY A 63 -2.41 15.60 13.57
CA GLY A 63 -2.40 15.90 12.14
C GLY A 63 -1.35 16.96 11.77
N ALA A 64 -1.20 18.00 12.59
CA ALA A 64 -0.15 19.01 12.38
C ALA A 64 1.26 18.42 12.54
N TYR A 65 1.48 17.62 13.59
CA TYR A 65 2.76 16.94 13.80
C TYR A 65 3.08 15.92 12.68
N MET A 66 2.05 15.26 12.13
CA MET A 66 2.18 14.40 10.97
C MET A 66 2.68 15.15 9.74
N ALA A 67 2.15 16.36 9.50
CA ALA A 67 2.62 17.22 8.41
C ALA A 67 4.09 17.63 8.60
N GLU A 68 4.50 18.00 9.82
CA GLU A 68 5.92 18.28 10.13
C GLU A 68 6.84 17.07 9.85
N LEU A 69 6.39 15.86 10.19
CA LEU A 69 7.15 14.63 9.90
C LEU A 69 7.24 14.37 8.39
N MET A 70 6.16 14.60 7.62
CA MET A 70 6.19 14.48 6.16
C MET A 70 7.12 15.51 5.52
N ASP A 71 7.10 16.76 5.99
CA ASP A 71 7.98 17.81 5.51
C ASP A 71 9.46 17.48 5.77
N ALA A 72 9.77 16.89 6.95
CA ALA A 72 11.10 16.43 7.29
C ALA A 72 11.58 15.26 6.40
N ASP A 73 10.67 14.39 5.95
CA ASP A 73 10.93 13.31 5.00
C ASP A 73 10.96 13.80 3.52
N GLY A 74 10.67 15.08 3.26
CA GLY A 74 10.63 15.66 1.91
C GLY A 74 9.37 15.29 1.11
N VAL A 75 8.32 14.79 1.78
CA VAL A 75 7.06 14.38 1.14
C VAL A 75 6.16 15.60 0.92
N LYS A 76 6.06 16.04 -0.34
CA LYS A 76 5.05 17.03 -0.74
C LYS A 76 3.66 16.48 -0.43
N ASN A 77 2.84 17.29 0.24
CA ASN A 77 1.54 16.84 0.71
C ASN A 77 0.46 17.93 0.60
N ASP A 78 -0.79 17.50 0.38
CA ASP A 78 -1.98 18.35 0.36
C ASP A 78 -3.18 17.58 0.94
N PHE A 79 -3.23 17.50 2.27
CA PHE A 79 -4.26 16.78 3.02
C PHE A 79 -5.46 17.67 3.37
N VAL A 80 -6.65 17.08 3.46
CA VAL A 80 -7.85 17.78 3.97
C VAL A 80 -7.84 17.78 5.49
N PRO A 81 -8.02 18.96 6.14
CA PRO A 81 -8.15 19.04 7.57
C PRO A 81 -9.49 18.44 8.04
N ILE A 82 -9.44 17.68 9.14
CA ILE A 82 -10.62 17.15 9.84
C ILE A 82 -10.60 17.56 11.32
N ALA A 83 -11.75 17.52 11.97
CA ALA A 83 -11.91 17.87 13.38
C ALA A 83 -11.35 16.80 14.33
N GLY A 84 -11.42 15.53 13.95
CA GLY A 84 -10.91 14.40 14.73
C GLY A 84 -9.38 14.33 14.76
N GLU A 85 -8.82 13.81 15.85
CA GLU A 85 -7.36 13.69 15.99
C GLU A 85 -6.81 12.53 15.13
N THR A 86 -5.75 12.77 14.36
CA THR A 86 -5.00 11.71 13.68
C THR A 86 -4.46 10.70 14.70
N ARG A 87 -4.56 9.40 14.37
CA ARG A 87 -4.28 8.31 15.31
C ARG A 87 -2.81 8.03 15.55
N ILE A 88 -2.54 7.26 16.59
CA ILE A 88 -1.23 6.65 16.85
C ILE A 88 -1.31 5.14 16.56
N CYS A 89 -0.25 4.60 15.97
CA CYS A 89 0.01 3.18 15.96
C CYS A 89 1.28 2.92 16.78
N LEU A 90 1.21 2.01 17.76
CA LEU A 90 2.37 1.63 18.57
C LEU A 90 2.92 0.32 18.06
N ASN A 91 4.23 0.29 17.79
CA ASN A 91 4.96 -0.92 17.47
C ASN A 91 6.04 -1.16 18.54
N ILE A 92 5.90 -2.24 19.30
CA ILE A 92 6.82 -2.62 20.36
C ILE A 92 7.65 -3.80 19.86
N LEU A 93 8.95 -3.57 19.70
CA LEU A 93 9.91 -4.61 19.34
C LEU A 93 10.62 -5.10 20.60
N HIS A 94 10.54 -6.40 20.87
CA HIS A 94 11.07 -7.02 22.07
C HIS A 94 11.39 -8.49 21.84
N GLU A 95 12.54 -8.98 22.31
CA GLU A 95 12.90 -10.41 22.29
C GLU A 95 12.75 -11.08 20.89
N GLY A 96 12.98 -10.34 19.80
CA GLY A 96 12.78 -10.82 18.42
C GLY A 96 11.32 -10.86 17.94
N ASN A 97 10.38 -10.39 18.77
CA ASN A 97 8.96 -10.27 18.49
C ASN A 97 8.57 -8.84 18.14
N GLN A 98 7.39 -8.72 17.53
CA GLN A 98 6.70 -7.48 17.22
C GLN A 98 5.31 -7.52 17.84
N THR A 99 4.96 -6.50 18.61
CA THR A 99 3.62 -6.34 19.22
C THR A 99 3.05 -4.99 18.84
N GLU A 100 1.88 -4.99 18.22
CA GLU A 100 1.27 -3.79 17.66
C GLU A 100 -0.03 -3.42 18.38
N LEU A 101 -0.21 -2.13 18.64
CA LEU A 101 -1.47 -1.55 19.11
C LEU A 101 -1.91 -0.51 18.10
N LEU A 102 -3.00 -0.81 17.40
CA LEU A 102 -3.51 -0.02 16.30
C LEU A 102 -4.80 0.69 16.73
N GLU A 103 -4.75 2.00 16.91
CA GLU A 103 -5.96 2.78 17.18
C GLU A 103 -6.89 2.79 15.96
N SER A 104 -8.21 2.77 16.19
CA SER A 104 -9.20 2.74 15.10
C SER A 104 -9.21 4.02 14.25
N GLY A 105 -8.72 5.13 14.80
CA GLY A 105 -8.68 6.43 14.15
C GLY A 105 -9.94 7.28 14.30
N PRO A 106 -9.90 8.50 13.73
CA PRO A 106 -10.97 9.47 13.89
C PRO A 106 -12.24 9.00 13.20
N GLN A 107 -13.37 9.57 13.64
CA GLN A 107 -14.63 9.46 12.91
C GLN A 107 -14.73 10.66 11.97
N ILE A 108 -14.96 10.40 10.68
CA ILE A 108 -15.06 11.42 9.65
C ILE A 108 -16.51 11.88 9.51
N ALA A 109 -16.74 13.18 9.50
CA ALA A 109 -18.05 13.76 9.26
C ALA A 109 -18.38 13.78 7.76
N PRO A 110 -19.67 13.67 7.37
CA PRO A 110 -20.05 13.72 5.96
C PRO A 110 -19.52 14.95 5.20
N ALA A 111 -19.57 16.14 5.81
CA ALA A 111 -19.06 17.36 5.20
C ALA A 111 -17.53 17.37 4.99
N GLU A 112 -16.77 16.67 5.86
CA GLU A 112 -15.32 16.51 5.70
C GLU A 112 -15.00 15.53 4.57
N LEU A 113 -15.80 14.45 4.46
CA LEU A 113 -15.69 13.50 3.37
C LEU A 113 -16.03 14.14 2.02
N GLU A 114 -17.09 14.95 1.95
CA GLU A 114 -17.43 15.74 0.76
C GLU A 114 -16.30 16.71 0.36
N ALA A 115 -15.69 17.39 1.34
CA ALA A 115 -14.56 18.27 1.09
C ALA A 115 -13.33 17.50 0.55
N PHE A 116 -13.09 16.29 1.06
CA PHE A 116 -12.05 15.41 0.55
C PHE A 116 -12.35 14.89 -0.86
N THR A 117 -13.58 14.45 -1.15
CA THR A 117 -13.98 14.04 -2.51
C THR A 117 -13.73 15.17 -3.51
N ALA A 118 -14.10 16.42 -3.16
CA ALA A 118 -13.89 17.58 -4.02
C ALA A 118 -12.40 17.85 -4.27
N LYS A 119 -11.56 17.85 -3.23
CA LYS A 119 -10.10 18.01 -3.37
C LYS A 119 -9.50 16.86 -4.18
N PHE A 120 -9.92 15.63 -3.92
CA PHE A 120 -9.42 14.45 -4.62
C PHE A 120 -9.66 14.56 -6.12
N ALA A 121 -10.85 14.99 -6.55
CA ALA A 121 -11.15 15.20 -7.96
C ALA A 121 -10.20 16.23 -8.62
N GLU A 122 -9.89 17.34 -7.94
CA GLU A 122 -8.94 18.36 -8.44
C GLU A 122 -7.50 17.85 -8.56
N LEU A 123 -7.09 16.97 -7.63
CA LEU A 123 -5.75 16.38 -7.62
C LEU A 123 -5.62 15.24 -8.63
N ALA A 124 -6.63 14.37 -8.72
CA ALA A 124 -6.68 13.25 -9.65
C ALA A 124 -6.63 13.72 -11.11
N ALA A 125 -7.26 14.85 -11.43
CA ALA A 125 -7.19 15.48 -12.77
C ALA A 125 -5.79 15.92 -13.20
N LYS A 126 -4.80 15.90 -12.31
CA LYS A 126 -3.40 16.24 -12.59
C LYS A 126 -2.47 15.02 -12.49
N ALA A 127 -3.01 13.85 -12.15
CA ALA A 127 -2.24 12.65 -11.89
C ALA A 127 -2.28 11.71 -13.10
N ASP A 128 -1.15 11.07 -13.40
CA ASP A 128 -1.10 9.98 -14.38
C ASP A 128 -1.46 8.65 -13.70
N VAL A 129 -1.08 8.51 -12.43
CA VAL A 129 -1.33 7.35 -11.58
C VAL A 129 -1.80 7.79 -10.20
N VAL A 130 -2.81 7.10 -9.66
CA VAL A 130 -3.30 7.26 -8.29
C VAL A 130 -3.11 5.94 -7.53
N THR A 131 -2.52 5.99 -6.34
CA THR A 131 -2.47 4.84 -5.43
C THR A 131 -3.42 5.04 -4.25
N LEU A 132 -4.35 4.11 -4.06
CA LEU A 132 -5.28 4.08 -2.93
C LEU A 132 -4.83 2.97 -1.97
N SER A 133 -4.37 3.33 -0.77
CA SER A 133 -3.73 2.36 0.11
C SER A 133 -4.23 2.41 1.55
N GLY A 134 -4.51 1.22 2.10
CA GLY A 134 -4.88 1.02 3.50
C GLY A 134 -6.38 1.06 3.78
N SER A 135 -6.73 1.05 5.07
CA SER A 135 -8.11 1.01 5.53
C SER A 135 -8.77 2.38 5.50
N LEU A 136 -10.09 2.38 5.39
CA LEU A 136 -10.91 3.58 5.58
C LEU A 136 -11.04 3.90 7.07
N PRO A 137 -11.08 5.19 7.46
CA PRO A 137 -11.33 5.61 8.84
C PRO A 137 -12.81 5.39 9.22
N ARG A 138 -13.13 5.55 10.51
CA ARG A 138 -14.51 5.37 10.98
C ARG A 138 -15.42 6.43 10.37
N GLY A 139 -16.67 6.05 10.09
CA GLY A 139 -17.66 6.96 9.49
C GLY A 139 -17.60 7.04 7.97
N VAL A 140 -16.67 6.35 7.33
CA VAL A 140 -16.58 6.24 5.87
C VAL A 140 -17.08 4.87 5.43
N ASP A 141 -17.93 4.84 4.40
CA ASP A 141 -18.52 3.62 3.86
C ASP A 141 -17.49 2.74 3.16
N ALA A 142 -17.65 1.41 3.22
CA ALA A 142 -16.70 0.47 2.61
C ALA A 142 -16.54 0.66 1.09
N GLY A 143 -17.59 1.10 0.40
CA GLY A 143 -17.60 1.38 -1.04
C GLY A 143 -16.91 2.70 -1.43
N TYR A 144 -16.41 3.49 -0.47
CA TYR A 144 -15.84 4.80 -0.78
C TYR A 144 -14.61 4.73 -1.71
N TYR A 145 -13.77 3.69 -1.62
CA TYR A 145 -12.68 3.54 -2.58
C TYR A 145 -13.18 3.30 -4.01
N ALA A 146 -14.33 2.66 -4.21
CA ALA A 146 -14.91 2.50 -5.54
C ALA A 146 -15.33 3.86 -6.15
N GLU A 147 -15.81 4.78 -5.31
CA GLU A 147 -16.09 6.17 -5.71
C GLU A 147 -14.80 6.89 -6.14
N LEU A 148 -13.73 6.76 -5.35
CA LEU A 148 -12.44 7.36 -5.70
C LEU A 148 -11.82 6.76 -6.97
N VAL A 149 -11.95 5.44 -7.18
CA VAL A 149 -11.55 4.78 -8.43
C VAL A 149 -12.27 5.44 -9.60
N LYS A 150 -13.61 5.51 -9.54
CA LYS A 150 -14.42 6.12 -10.59
C LYS A 150 -13.99 7.55 -10.93
N ILE A 151 -13.81 8.40 -9.90
CA ILE A 151 -13.41 9.80 -10.10
C ILE A 151 -12.05 9.91 -10.80
N ALA A 152 -11.08 9.09 -10.39
CA ALA A 152 -9.74 9.11 -10.97
C ALA A 152 -9.72 8.56 -12.41
N GLU A 153 -10.48 7.50 -12.68
CA GLU A 153 -10.61 6.95 -14.03
C GLU A 153 -11.30 7.92 -15.00
N GLU A 154 -12.39 8.56 -14.58
CA GLU A 154 -13.07 9.61 -15.35
C GLU A 154 -12.15 10.80 -15.65
N ALA A 155 -11.16 11.04 -14.77
CA ALA A 155 -10.11 12.04 -14.97
C ALA A 155 -8.93 11.55 -15.83
N GLY A 156 -8.92 10.27 -16.22
CA GLY A 156 -7.89 9.65 -17.07
C GLY A 156 -6.67 9.07 -16.33
N ALA A 157 -6.70 9.01 -15.00
CA ALA A 157 -5.61 8.46 -14.20
C ALA A 157 -5.75 6.95 -14.00
N LYS A 158 -4.62 6.23 -14.01
CA LYS A 158 -4.58 4.79 -13.68
C LYS A 158 -4.62 4.58 -12.17
N VAL A 159 -5.51 3.73 -11.67
CA VAL A 159 -5.70 3.54 -10.22
C VAL A 159 -5.12 2.20 -9.75
N LEU A 160 -4.20 2.26 -8.77
CA LEU A 160 -3.64 1.10 -8.07
C LEU A 160 -4.26 1.02 -6.68
N LEU A 161 -5.00 -0.06 -6.40
CA LEU A 161 -5.71 -0.27 -5.14
C LEU A 161 -5.04 -1.36 -4.29
N ASP A 162 -4.61 -0.99 -3.08
CA ASP A 162 -4.09 -1.88 -2.03
C ASP A 162 -4.88 -1.68 -0.73
N THR A 163 -6.01 -2.37 -0.65
CA THR A 163 -6.87 -2.40 0.53
C THR A 163 -7.30 -3.84 0.82
N SER A 164 -8.07 -4.04 1.88
CA SER A 164 -8.46 -5.39 2.34
C SER A 164 -9.87 -5.43 2.91
N GLY A 165 -10.38 -6.65 3.12
CA GLY A 165 -11.69 -6.90 3.71
C GLY A 165 -12.82 -6.26 2.90
N ALA A 166 -13.81 -5.71 3.61
CA ALA A 166 -15.02 -5.14 3.02
C ALA A 166 -14.75 -4.03 1.99
N SER A 167 -13.67 -3.24 2.16
CA SER A 167 -13.30 -2.19 1.21
C SER A 167 -12.76 -2.75 -0.11
N LEU A 168 -12.03 -3.88 -0.05
CA LEU A 168 -11.56 -4.55 -1.26
C LEU A 168 -12.75 -5.19 -1.97
N GLU A 169 -13.60 -5.90 -1.23
CA GLU A 169 -14.79 -6.55 -1.78
C GLU A 169 -15.72 -5.52 -2.47
N ALA A 170 -16.05 -4.42 -1.80
CA ALA A 170 -16.89 -3.38 -2.39
C ALA A 170 -16.28 -2.72 -3.64
N ALA A 171 -14.95 -2.56 -3.69
CA ALA A 171 -14.27 -2.06 -4.88
C ALA A 171 -14.30 -3.07 -6.04
N LEU A 172 -14.16 -4.36 -5.73
CA LEU A 172 -14.25 -5.43 -6.73
C LEU A 172 -15.69 -5.66 -7.21
N GLU A 173 -16.71 -5.38 -6.42
CA GLU A 173 -18.12 -5.47 -6.83
C GLU A 173 -18.57 -4.29 -7.70
N SER A 174 -17.82 -3.18 -7.69
CA SER A 174 -18.14 -1.98 -8.46
C SER A 174 -17.90 -2.16 -9.96
N ASP A 175 -18.65 -1.40 -10.77
CA ASP A 175 -18.45 -1.28 -12.22
C ASP A 175 -17.20 -0.45 -12.57
N ALA A 176 -16.75 0.43 -11.68
CA ALA A 176 -15.50 1.19 -11.84
C ALA A 176 -14.33 0.31 -11.36
N LYS A 177 -13.51 -0.17 -12.30
CA LYS A 177 -12.48 -1.18 -12.05
C LYS A 177 -11.10 -0.53 -12.01
N PRO A 178 -10.32 -0.62 -10.92
CA PRO A 178 -8.98 -0.06 -10.89
C PRO A 178 -8.08 -0.70 -11.96
N GLU A 179 -7.04 0.03 -12.40
CA GLU A 179 -5.98 -0.51 -13.27
C GLU A 179 -5.32 -1.74 -12.62
N LEU A 180 -5.13 -1.71 -11.30
CA LEU A 180 -4.45 -2.79 -10.57
C LEU A 180 -5.04 -3.00 -9.17
N VAL A 181 -5.22 -4.27 -8.81
CA VAL A 181 -5.40 -4.71 -7.42
C VAL A 181 -4.25 -5.62 -6.99
N LYS A 182 -3.77 -5.47 -5.75
CA LYS A 182 -2.67 -6.28 -5.20
C LYS A 182 -3.04 -7.00 -3.90
N PRO A 183 -4.01 -7.92 -3.86
CA PRO A 183 -4.21 -8.72 -2.66
C PRO A 183 -3.00 -9.63 -2.37
N ASN A 184 -2.84 -10.02 -1.12
CA ASN A 184 -1.98 -11.14 -0.74
C ASN A 184 -2.75 -12.47 -0.75
N LEU A 185 -2.03 -13.59 -0.62
CA LEU A 185 -2.65 -14.92 -0.66
C LEU A 185 -3.69 -15.14 0.45
N THR A 186 -3.50 -14.54 1.64
CA THR A 186 -4.48 -14.60 2.74
C THR A 186 -5.76 -13.85 2.39
N GLU A 187 -5.64 -12.65 1.81
CA GLU A 187 -6.78 -11.83 1.38
C GLU A 187 -7.57 -12.53 0.25
N ILE A 188 -6.87 -13.08 -0.74
CA ILE A 188 -7.51 -13.88 -1.81
C ILE A 188 -8.25 -15.08 -1.25
N ASN A 189 -7.61 -15.85 -0.37
CA ASN A 189 -8.24 -17.03 0.23
C ASN A 189 -9.48 -16.66 1.05
N GLY A 190 -9.43 -15.54 1.79
CA GLY A 190 -10.59 -15.01 2.50
C GLY A 190 -11.73 -14.62 1.55
N LEU A 191 -11.41 -13.95 0.44
CA LEU A 191 -12.39 -13.47 -0.53
C LEU A 191 -13.05 -14.59 -1.35
N LEU A 192 -12.29 -15.64 -1.68
CA LEU A 192 -12.77 -16.77 -2.49
C LEU A 192 -13.28 -17.94 -1.64
N GLY A 193 -13.09 -17.91 -0.32
CA GLY A 193 -13.41 -19.05 0.55
C GLY A 193 -12.54 -20.27 0.30
N THR A 194 -11.28 -20.06 -0.10
CA THR A 194 -10.32 -21.11 -0.50
C THR A 194 -9.13 -21.20 0.46
N SER A 195 -8.20 -22.12 0.19
CA SER A 195 -6.97 -22.30 0.97
C SER A 195 -5.76 -22.58 0.07
N PHE A 196 -5.59 -21.78 -0.99
CA PHE A 196 -4.47 -21.87 -1.90
C PHE A 196 -3.14 -21.61 -1.19
N THR A 197 -2.11 -22.31 -1.62
CA THR A 197 -0.71 -22.16 -1.21
C THR A 197 0.11 -21.52 -2.32
N THR A 198 1.40 -21.29 -2.09
CA THR A 198 2.30 -20.71 -3.10
C THR A 198 2.51 -21.59 -4.32
N ASP A 199 2.15 -22.87 -4.22
CA ASP A 199 2.32 -23.90 -5.25
C ASP A 199 1.06 -24.07 -6.12
N ASP A 200 -0.10 -23.57 -5.67
CA ASP A 200 -1.40 -23.76 -6.34
C ASP A 200 -1.68 -22.69 -7.42
N VAL A 201 -0.67 -22.32 -8.20
CA VAL A 201 -0.76 -21.17 -9.13
C VAL A 201 -1.82 -21.37 -10.21
N ASP A 202 -1.92 -22.57 -10.80
CA ASP A 202 -2.90 -22.87 -11.84
C ASP A 202 -4.34 -22.83 -11.31
N ALA A 203 -4.57 -23.40 -10.12
CA ALA A 203 -5.88 -23.39 -9.48
C ALA A 203 -6.29 -21.97 -9.05
N LEU A 204 -5.34 -21.17 -8.55
CA LEU A 204 -5.55 -19.76 -8.25
C LEU A 204 -5.93 -18.97 -9.51
N ARG A 205 -5.23 -19.19 -10.64
CA ARG A 205 -5.56 -18.58 -11.93
C ARG A 205 -6.98 -18.90 -12.35
N GLU A 206 -7.36 -20.17 -12.31
CA GLU A 206 -8.71 -20.62 -12.70
C GLU A 206 -9.79 -20.00 -11.81
N ALA A 207 -9.56 -19.94 -10.50
CA ALA A 207 -10.51 -19.35 -9.56
C ALA A 207 -10.69 -17.84 -9.78
N LEU A 208 -9.61 -17.09 -10.01
CA LEU A 208 -9.69 -15.66 -10.30
C LEU A 208 -10.37 -15.38 -11.64
N ALA A 209 -10.10 -16.20 -12.67
CA ALA A 209 -10.72 -16.06 -13.97
C ALA A 209 -12.22 -16.41 -13.97
N ALA A 210 -12.67 -17.26 -13.04
CA ALA A 210 -14.06 -17.67 -12.88
C ALA A 210 -14.88 -16.74 -11.98
N ASP A 211 -14.26 -15.78 -11.29
CA ASP A 211 -14.92 -14.85 -10.39
C ASP A 211 -15.12 -13.48 -11.08
N ASP A 212 -16.38 -13.18 -11.41
CA ASP A 212 -16.79 -11.97 -12.13
C ASP A 212 -16.35 -10.67 -11.45
N ARG A 213 -16.06 -10.68 -10.14
CA ARG A 213 -15.57 -9.49 -9.42
C ARG A 213 -14.21 -9.01 -9.95
N PHE A 214 -13.38 -9.93 -10.45
CA PHE A 214 -12.09 -9.62 -11.06
C PHE A 214 -12.17 -9.30 -12.55
N ALA A 215 -13.33 -9.53 -13.19
CA ALA A 215 -13.51 -9.21 -14.60
C ALA A 215 -13.35 -7.70 -14.85
N GLY A 216 -12.64 -7.36 -15.92
CA GLY A 216 -12.39 -5.98 -16.32
C GLY A 216 -11.27 -5.26 -15.57
N ILE A 217 -10.67 -5.88 -14.55
CA ILE A 217 -9.46 -5.35 -13.90
C ILE A 217 -8.24 -5.71 -14.77
N PRO A 218 -7.47 -4.73 -15.30
CA PRO A 218 -6.32 -5.02 -16.13
C PRO A 218 -5.27 -5.84 -15.39
N TRP A 219 -4.83 -5.40 -14.21
CA TRP A 219 -3.84 -6.09 -13.38
C TRP A 219 -4.44 -6.69 -12.11
N VAL A 220 -4.37 -8.01 -11.98
CA VAL A 220 -4.60 -8.69 -10.71
C VAL A 220 -3.28 -9.31 -10.26
N VAL A 221 -2.72 -8.82 -9.15
CA VAL A 221 -1.43 -9.31 -8.64
C VAL A 221 -1.61 -9.93 -7.26
N VAL A 222 -1.33 -11.22 -7.15
CA VAL A 222 -1.35 -11.92 -5.86
C VAL A 222 0.07 -12.01 -5.30
N SER A 223 0.32 -11.27 -4.24
CA SER A 223 1.60 -11.30 -3.53
C SER A 223 1.72 -12.52 -2.61
N MET A 224 2.90 -13.15 -2.60
CA MET A 224 3.20 -14.41 -1.90
C MET A 224 4.44 -14.29 -0.99
N GLY A 225 4.69 -13.10 -0.46
CA GLY A 225 5.79 -12.82 0.46
C GLY A 225 7.16 -13.21 -0.11
N ALA A 226 7.89 -14.06 0.58
CA ALA A 226 9.23 -14.49 0.16
C ALA A 226 9.25 -15.21 -1.20
N ALA A 227 8.12 -15.80 -1.61
CA ALA A 227 7.98 -16.56 -2.86
C ALA A 227 7.70 -15.69 -4.11
N GLY A 228 7.67 -14.37 -3.95
CA GLY A 228 7.41 -13.40 -5.02
C GLY A 228 5.93 -13.14 -5.23
N SER A 229 5.46 -13.16 -6.48
CA SER A 229 4.07 -12.88 -6.84
C SER A 229 3.63 -13.61 -8.11
N VAL A 230 2.32 -13.71 -8.29
CA VAL A 230 1.68 -14.08 -9.56
C VAL A 230 0.92 -12.87 -10.05
N GLY A 231 1.08 -12.51 -11.32
CA GLY A 231 0.38 -11.40 -11.96
C GLY A 231 -0.45 -11.88 -13.14
N PHE A 232 -1.65 -11.32 -13.28
CA PHE A 232 -2.53 -11.52 -14.42
C PHE A 232 -2.73 -10.18 -15.11
N HIS A 233 -2.45 -10.11 -16.41
CA HIS A 233 -2.59 -8.90 -17.21
C HIS A 233 -3.15 -9.21 -18.59
N GLU A 234 -4.31 -8.64 -18.93
CA GLU A 234 -4.98 -8.80 -20.24
C GLU A 234 -5.09 -10.27 -20.72
N GLY A 235 -5.39 -11.19 -19.80
CA GLY A 235 -5.54 -12.62 -20.10
C GLY A 235 -4.23 -13.42 -20.12
N ARG A 236 -3.09 -12.78 -19.90
CA ARG A 236 -1.78 -13.43 -19.71
C ARG A 236 -1.51 -13.63 -18.23
N ALA A 237 -0.80 -14.70 -17.90
CA ALA A 237 -0.45 -15.05 -16.52
C ALA A 237 1.07 -15.10 -16.37
N PHE A 238 1.59 -14.55 -15.27
CA PHE A 238 3.02 -14.47 -15.01
C PHE A 238 3.35 -14.93 -13.60
N ARG A 239 4.45 -15.66 -13.45
CA ARG A 239 5.09 -15.89 -12.16
C ARG A 239 6.34 -15.06 -12.03
N ALA A 240 6.38 -14.20 -11.00
CA ALA A 240 7.59 -13.52 -10.58
C ALA A 240 8.20 -14.26 -9.38
N LYS A 241 9.40 -14.82 -9.56
CA LYS A 241 10.20 -15.43 -8.49
C LYS A 241 11.31 -14.47 -8.09
N THR A 242 11.43 -14.24 -6.79
CA THR A 242 12.40 -13.33 -6.21
C THR A 242 13.53 -14.08 -5.50
N PRO A 243 14.74 -13.51 -5.40
CA PRO A 243 15.84 -14.16 -4.66
C PRO A 243 15.52 -14.29 -3.16
N ALA A 244 16.18 -15.27 -2.54
CA ALA A 244 16.27 -15.33 -1.09
C ALA A 244 17.15 -14.18 -0.58
N ILE A 245 16.71 -13.53 0.49
CA ILE A 245 17.40 -12.40 1.12
C ILE A 245 17.42 -12.61 2.63
N ALA A 246 18.40 -12.01 3.31
CA ALA A 246 18.36 -11.87 4.76
C ALA A 246 17.39 -10.71 5.09
N ALA A 247 16.12 -11.04 5.32
CA ALA A 247 15.10 -10.04 5.66
C ALA A 247 15.36 -9.50 7.08
N VAL A 248 15.34 -8.17 7.21
CA VAL A 248 15.48 -7.44 8.47
C VAL A 248 14.11 -7.00 8.97
N ASN A 249 13.30 -6.35 8.12
CA ASN A 249 11.94 -5.91 8.44
C ASN A 249 11.03 -5.98 7.21
N ALA A 250 10.09 -6.92 7.18
CA ALA A 250 9.15 -7.07 6.06
C ALA A 250 7.99 -6.05 6.07
N THR A 251 7.85 -5.25 7.13
CA THR A 251 6.81 -4.22 7.24
C THR A 251 7.02 -3.17 6.15
N GLY A 252 5.96 -2.85 5.40
CA GLY A 252 6.02 -1.91 4.27
C GLY A 252 6.49 -2.53 2.94
N SER A 253 6.82 -3.82 2.89
CA SER A 253 7.25 -4.44 1.62
C SER A 253 6.11 -4.51 0.61
N GLY A 254 4.86 -4.70 1.07
CA GLY A 254 3.68 -4.63 0.21
C GLY A 254 3.45 -3.23 -0.36
N ASP A 255 3.62 -2.20 0.48
CA ASP A 255 3.49 -0.80 0.08
C ASP A 255 4.61 -0.40 -0.91
N SER A 256 5.84 -0.86 -0.64
CA SER A 256 6.97 -0.68 -1.56
C SER A 256 6.76 -1.39 -2.90
N THR A 257 6.07 -2.53 -2.89
CA THR A 257 5.67 -3.23 -4.12
C THR A 257 4.66 -2.39 -4.92
N ILE A 258 3.68 -1.76 -4.27
CA ILE A 258 2.74 -0.83 -4.92
C ILE A 258 3.47 0.38 -5.50
N ALA A 259 4.44 0.95 -4.78
CA ALA A 259 5.27 2.03 -5.30
C ALA A 259 6.01 1.59 -6.57
N GLY A 260 6.61 0.40 -6.59
CA GLY A 260 7.28 -0.11 -7.79
C GLY A 260 6.33 -0.37 -8.97
N PHE A 261 5.09 -0.81 -8.70
CA PHE A 261 4.04 -0.88 -9.72
C PHE A 261 3.70 0.51 -10.27
N ALA A 262 3.43 1.48 -9.38
CA ALA A 262 3.07 2.84 -9.77
C ALA A 262 4.17 3.49 -10.62
N HIS A 263 5.43 3.35 -10.20
CA HIS A 263 6.61 3.82 -10.94
C HIS A 263 6.68 3.24 -12.35
N ALA A 264 6.66 1.91 -12.47
CA ALA A 264 6.82 1.25 -13.77
C ALA A 264 5.62 1.48 -14.71
N ILE A 265 4.40 1.51 -14.16
CA ILE A 265 3.17 1.79 -14.93
C ILE A 265 3.15 3.24 -15.40
N ALA A 266 3.54 4.21 -14.55
CA ALA A 266 3.66 5.61 -14.95
C ALA A 266 4.70 5.81 -16.07
N ALA A 267 5.76 5.00 -16.08
CA ALA A 267 6.77 4.99 -17.13
C ALA A 267 6.35 4.27 -18.43
N GLY A 268 5.16 3.65 -18.47
CA GLY A 268 4.69 2.88 -19.62
C GLY A 268 5.51 1.62 -19.92
N ALA A 269 6.08 1.01 -18.88
CA ALA A 269 6.91 -0.19 -19.01
C ALA A 269 6.11 -1.43 -19.40
N ASP A 270 6.80 -2.43 -19.97
CA ASP A 270 6.20 -3.74 -20.30
C ASP A 270 5.93 -4.60 -19.04
N ASP A 271 5.07 -5.62 -19.18
CA ASP A 271 4.64 -6.51 -18.09
C ASP A 271 5.78 -7.09 -17.26
N VAL A 272 6.86 -7.52 -17.92
CA VAL A 272 8.01 -8.13 -17.25
C VAL A 272 8.74 -7.07 -16.43
N THR A 273 8.99 -5.90 -17.01
CA THR A 273 9.61 -4.78 -16.31
C THR A 273 8.77 -4.29 -15.14
N VAL A 274 7.44 -4.21 -15.30
CA VAL A 274 6.49 -3.85 -14.23
C VAL A 274 6.60 -4.82 -13.06
N LEU A 275 6.49 -6.14 -13.32
CA LEU A 275 6.59 -7.17 -12.28
C LEU A 275 7.97 -7.20 -11.62
N LYS A 276 9.06 -7.07 -12.39
CA LYS A 276 10.42 -7.05 -11.84
C LYS A 276 10.63 -5.86 -10.92
N THR A 277 10.20 -4.67 -11.34
CA THR A 277 10.37 -3.42 -10.57
C THR A 277 9.61 -3.50 -9.24
N ALA A 278 8.34 -3.90 -9.28
CA ALA A 278 7.50 -4.03 -8.09
C ALA A 278 8.08 -5.02 -7.07
N ASN A 279 8.45 -6.23 -7.52
CA ASN A 279 9.02 -7.24 -6.63
C ASN A 279 10.40 -6.83 -6.08
N THR A 280 11.18 -6.08 -6.86
CA THR A 280 12.48 -5.53 -6.40
C THR A 280 12.28 -4.55 -5.27
N CYS A 281 11.35 -3.59 -5.40
CA CYS A 281 11.05 -2.62 -4.35
C CYS A 281 10.61 -3.31 -3.05
N GLY A 282 9.72 -4.31 -3.14
CA GLY A 282 9.30 -5.09 -1.98
C GLY A 282 10.45 -5.83 -1.29
N LYS A 283 11.42 -6.36 -2.05
CA LYS A 283 12.60 -7.05 -1.50
C LYS A 283 13.59 -6.10 -0.88
N LEU A 284 13.87 -4.97 -1.53
CA LEU A 284 14.80 -3.97 -1.01
C LEU A 284 14.30 -3.37 0.31
N ASN A 285 12.99 -3.13 0.44
CA ASN A 285 12.41 -2.74 1.72
C ASN A 285 12.63 -3.80 2.80
N ALA A 286 12.39 -5.07 2.47
CA ALA A 286 12.57 -6.15 3.44
C ALA A 286 14.02 -6.29 3.96
N MET A 287 15.02 -5.73 3.27
CA MET A 287 16.43 -5.76 3.67
C MET A 287 16.81 -4.63 4.63
N ASP A 288 15.95 -3.63 4.80
CA ASP A 288 16.21 -2.44 5.62
C ASP A 288 15.46 -2.52 6.95
N PRO A 289 16.02 -2.04 8.08
CA PRO A 289 15.24 -1.86 9.30
C PRO A 289 14.13 -0.80 9.18
N LYS A 290 14.30 0.23 8.34
CA LYS A 290 13.35 1.33 8.14
C LYS A 290 12.24 0.91 7.17
N THR A 291 10.99 1.12 7.57
CA THR A 291 9.81 0.88 6.74
C THR A 291 9.67 1.95 5.64
N GLY A 292 9.38 1.51 4.41
CA GLY A 292 9.25 2.40 3.25
C GLY A 292 10.59 2.95 2.76
N HIS A 293 11.68 2.20 2.94
CA HIS A 293 13.03 2.57 2.51
C HIS A 293 13.63 1.46 1.64
N LEU A 294 14.31 1.83 0.55
CA LEU A 294 14.95 0.88 -0.35
C LEU A 294 16.47 0.92 -0.15
N VAL A 295 17.10 -0.24 -0.02
CA VAL A 295 18.56 -0.36 -0.05
C VAL A 295 19.06 -0.19 -1.50
N MET A 296 19.04 1.03 -2.02
CA MET A 296 19.26 1.34 -3.45
C MET A 296 20.58 0.79 -4.01
N ASP A 297 21.62 0.71 -3.19
CA ASP A 297 22.93 0.13 -3.54
C ASP A 297 22.85 -1.34 -3.97
N ARG A 298 21.76 -2.03 -3.62
CA ARG A 298 21.48 -3.44 -3.96
C ARG A 298 20.48 -3.59 -5.11
N TRP A 299 20.03 -2.49 -5.72
CA TRP A 299 19.00 -2.50 -6.77
C TRP A 299 19.34 -3.46 -7.91
N ASP A 300 20.48 -3.27 -8.56
CA ASP A 300 20.87 -4.07 -9.73
C ASP A 300 20.99 -5.56 -9.39
N GLU A 301 21.52 -5.88 -8.22
CA GLU A 301 21.63 -7.27 -7.76
C GLU A 301 20.26 -7.93 -7.62
N ILE A 302 19.34 -7.27 -6.92
CA ILE A 302 18.00 -7.82 -6.68
C ILE A 302 17.20 -7.85 -7.98
N TYR A 303 17.17 -6.74 -8.72
CA TYR A 303 16.41 -6.62 -9.97
C TYR A 303 16.83 -7.66 -11.00
N ASN A 304 18.13 -7.86 -11.21
CA ASN A 304 18.62 -8.86 -12.17
C ASN A 304 18.36 -10.30 -11.70
N SER A 305 18.17 -10.51 -10.39
CA SER A 305 17.84 -11.80 -9.80
C SER A 305 16.33 -12.12 -9.79
N VAL A 306 15.45 -11.14 -10.05
CA VAL A 306 14.01 -11.41 -10.23
C VAL A 306 13.78 -12.06 -11.60
N VAL A 307 13.21 -13.25 -11.58
CA VAL A 307 12.84 -14.02 -12.77
C VAL A 307 11.34 -13.95 -12.95
N VAL A 308 10.89 -13.40 -14.09
CA VAL A 308 9.49 -13.40 -14.50
C VAL A 308 9.31 -14.40 -15.64
N THR A 309 8.31 -15.26 -15.53
CA THR A 309 7.98 -16.30 -16.52
C THR A 309 6.49 -16.24 -16.83
N GLU A 310 6.13 -16.22 -18.11
CA GLU A 310 4.75 -16.36 -18.56
C GLU A 310 4.31 -17.83 -18.42
N LEU A 311 3.08 -18.05 -17.92
CA LEU A 311 2.52 -19.35 -17.54
C LEU A 311 1.54 -19.90 -18.58
#